data_AF-A0A1C3P7X9-F1
#
_entry.id   AF-A0A1C3P7X9-F1
#
_cell.length_a   1.000
_cell.length_b   1.000
_cell.length_c   1.000
_cell.angle_alpha   90.00
_cell.angle_beta   90.00
_cell.angle_gamma   90.00
#
_symmetry.space_group_name_H-M   'P 1'
#
loop_
_entity.id
_entity.type
_entity.pdbx_description
1 polymer ?
#
loop_
_entity_poly.entity_id
_entity_poly.type
_entity_poly.pdbx_seq_one_letter_code
_entity_poly.pdbx_strand_id
1 'polypeptide(L)'
;MPELTGHLAYGASPRASLGLVAAARALAMLRGRDYVVPDDVAAVALDVLPHRLVLSYEALAEGLSARAIAERVLRGTPAPRVAPRQQGYPGHWTTNPHGFPEYHGQETSG
;
A
#
# COMPACT_ATOMS: atom_id res chain seq x y z
N MET A 1 -12.14 -14.94 -0.69
CA MET A 1 -11.20 -15.85 0.00
C MET A 1 -11.93 -16.60 1.14
N PRO A 2 -13.08 -17.25 0.90
CA PRO A 2 -13.76 -18.05 1.93
C PRO A 2 -12.90 -19.22 2.45
N GLU A 3 -11.98 -19.72 1.64
CA GLU A 3 -11.04 -20.82 1.94
C GLU A 3 -9.97 -20.48 3.00
N LEU A 4 -9.86 -19.22 3.45
CA LEU A 4 -8.97 -18.81 4.54
C LEU A 4 -9.70 -18.48 5.84
N THR A 5 -11.03 -18.56 5.84
CA THR A 5 -11.85 -18.23 7.00
C THR A 5 -11.52 -19.19 8.15
N GLY A 6 -11.29 -18.65 9.36
CA GLY A 6 -10.99 -19.47 10.53
C GLY A 6 -9.52 -19.88 10.69
N HIS A 7 -8.65 -19.65 9.70
CA HIS A 7 -7.23 -20.03 9.77
C HIS A 7 -6.32 -19.09 10.58
N LEU A 8 -6.82 -17.93 11.02
CA LEU A 8 -6.08 -16.96 11.82
C LEU A 8 -6.76 -16.76 13.16
N ALA A 9 -6.02 -16.94 14.25
CA ALA A 9 -6.45 -16.50 15.58
C ALA A 9 -6.37 -14.96 15.67
N TYR A 10 -5.31 -14.38 15.10
CA TYR A 10 -5.15 -12.93 14.96
C TYR A 10 -4.50 -12.58 13.63
N GLY A 11 -5.05 -11.54 12.98
CA GLY A 11 -4.49 -10.98 11.75
C GLY A 11 -3.18 -10.22 11.97
N ALA A 12 -2.73 -9.53 10.94
CA ALA A 12 -1.49 -8.77 10.98
C ALA A 12 -1.59 -7.58 11.97
N SER A 13 -0.63 -7.49 12.90
CA SER A 13 -0.57 -6.36 13.86
C SER A 13 -0.21 -5.02 13.18
N PRO A 14 -0.42 -3.85 13.84
CA PRO A 14 0.04 -2.55 13.33
C PRO A 14 1.55 -2.48 13.01
N ARG A 15 2.37 -3.34 13.61
CA ARG A 15 3.80 -3.41 13.29
C ARG A 15 4.08 -4.06 11.93
N ALA A 16 3.15 -4.85 11.40
CA ALA A 16 3.26 -5.45 10.08
C ALA A 16 3.22 -4.36 8.99
N SER A 17 2.27 -3.43 9.06
CA SER A 17 2.18 -2.33 8.09
C SER A 17 3.40 -1.41 8.13
N LEU A 18 3.88 -1.06 9.32
CA LEU A 18 5.11 -0.29 9.49
C LEU A 18 6.33 -1.01 8.88
N GLY A 19 6.47 -2.32 9.13
CA GLY A 19 7.53 -3.14 8.56
C GLY A 19 7.47 -3.19 7.03
N LEU A 20 6.27 -3.38 6.46
CA LEU A 20 6.06 -3.39 5.01
C LEU A 20 6.47 -2.06 4.37
N VAL A 21 6.02 -0.93 4.94
CA VAL A 21 6.35 0.39 4.40
C VAL A 21 7.85 0.67 4.49
N ALA A 22 8.49 0.35 5.62
CA ALA A 22 9.93 0.55 5.78
C ALA A 22 10.74 -0.29 4.79
N ALA A 23 10.41 -1.59 4.65
CA ALA A 23 11.09 -2.49 3.74
C ALA A 23 10.87 -2.11 2.27
N ALA A 24 9.63 -1.74 1.89
CA ALA A 24 9.33 -1.32 0.52
C ALA A 24 10.04 -0.02 0.14
N ARG A 25 10.15 0.95 1.06
CA ARG A 25 10.94 2.18 0.84
C ARG A 25 12.42 1.87 0.66
N ALA A 26 12.99 1.02 1.51
CA ALA A 26 14.37 0.60 1.38
C ALA A 26 14.62 -0.09 0.03
N LEU A 27 13.72 -0.99 -0.39
CA LEU A 27 13.82 -1.67 -1.68
C LEU A 27 13.68 -0.70 -2.87
N ALA A 28 12.77 0.28 -2.80
CA ALA A 28 12.62 1.30 -3.83
C ALA A 28 13.91 2.13 -3.97
N MET A 29 14.52 2.54 -2.86
CA MET A 29 15.80 3.26 -2.83
C MET A 29 16.94 2.44 -3.42
N LEU A 30 17.04 1.15 -3.05
CA LEU A 30 18.04 0.23 -3.62
C LEU A 30 17.85 0.03 -5.14
N ARG A 31 16.63 0.20 -5.63
CA ARG A 31 16.28 0.16 -7.07
C ARG A 31 16.39 1.52 -7.76
N GLY A 32 16.93 2.55 -7.09
CA GLY A 32 17.16 3.88 -7.66
C GLY A 32 15.90 4.73 -7.83
N ARG A 33 14.79 4.40 -7.14
CA ARG A 33 13.56 5.19 -7.14
C ARG A 33 13.38 5.89 -5.80
N ASP A 34 12.82 7.10 -5.84
CA ASP A 34 12.44 7.92 -4.68
C ASP A 34 10.99 7.68 -4.24
N TYR A 35 10.23 6.88 -4.99
CA TYR A 35 8.86 6.47 -4.66
C TYR A 35 8.69 4.95 -4.65
N VAL A 36 7.75 4.48 -3.84
CA VAL A 36 7.35 3.08 -3.73
C VAL A 36 6.30 2.77 -4.78
N VAL A 37 6.44 1.62 -5.48
CA VAL A 37 5.38 1.06 -6.33
C VAL A 37 4.78 -0.19 -5.68
N PRO A 38 3.58 -0.64 -6.11
CA PRO A 38 2.96 -1.84 -5.55
C PRO A 38 3.86 -3.09 -5.55
N ASP A 39 4.65 -3.27 -6.61
CA ASP A 39 5.59 -4.39 -6.74
C ASP A 39 6.66 -4.41 -5.64
N ASP A 40 7.05 -3.25 -5.10
CA ASP A 40 8.00 -3.19 -3.98
C ASP A 40 7.38 -3.72 -2.69
N VAL A 41 6.11 -3.42 -2.45
CA VAL A 41 5.36 -3.93 -1.29
C VAL A 41 5.15 -5.43 -1.43
N ALA A 42 4.77 -5.90 -2.61
CA ALA A 42 4.59 -7.32 -2.88
C ALA A 42 5.90 -8.12 -2.71
N ALA A 43 7.03 -7.56 -3.16
CA ALA A 43 8.33 -8.21 -3.06
C ALA A 43 8.78 -8.46 -1.61
N VAL A 44 8.44 -7.57 -0.68
CA VAL A 44 8.84 -7.69 0.75
C VAL A 44 7.76 -8.33 1.63
N ALA A 45 6.58 -8.62 1.08
CA ALA A 45 5.41 -9.05 1.86
C ALA A 45 5.66 -10.36 2.60
N LEU A 46 6.35 -11.32 1.97
CA LEU A 46 6.63 -12.64 2.55
C LEU A 46 7.80 -12.64 3.53
N ASP A 47 8.58 -11.56 3.59
CA ASP A 47 9.63 -11.39 4.60
C ASP A 47 9.06 -10.79 5.89
N VAL A 48 7.99 -9.99 5.78
CA VAL A 48 7.39 -9.28 6.92
C VAL A 48 6.20 -10.02 7.51
N LEU A 49 5.24 -10.45 6.69
CA LEU A 49 3.95 -10.94 7.16
C LEU A 49 4.01 -12.26 7.94
N PRO A 50 4.79 -13.30 7.55
CA PRO A 50 4.69 -14.61 8.19
C PRO A 50 5.00 -14.59 9.69
N HIS A 51 5.92 -13.73 10.14
CA HIS A 51 6.28 -13.58 11.54
C HIS A 51 5.34 -12.65 12.33
N ARG A 52 4.29 -12.13 11.67
CA ARG A 52 3.33 -11.15 12.22
C ARG A 52 1.89 -11.65 12.20
N LEU A 53 1.66 -12.90 11.79
CA LEU A 53 0.37 -13.58 11.80
C LEU A 53 0.33 -14.59 12.94
N VAL A 54 -0.83 -14.74 13.58
CA VAL A 54 -1.06 -15.80 14.57
C VAL A 54 -2.08 -16.78 14.00
N LEU A 55 -1.64 -18.01 13.79
CA LEU A 55 -2.48 -19.07 13.25
C LEU A 55 -3.50 -19.55 14.28
N SER A 56 -4.66 -19.97 13.80
CA SER A 56 -5.62 -20.69 14.63
C SER A 56 -5.17 -22.12 14.89
N TYR A 57 -5.80 -22.78 15.87
CA TYR A 57 -5.55 -24.20 16.14
C TYR A 57 -5.90 -25.08 14.93
N GLU A 58 -6.99 -24.76 14.22
CA GLU A 58 -7.41 -25.45 13.00
C GLU A 58 -6.34 -25.38 11.90
N ALA A 59 -5.79 -24.19 11.63
CA ALA A 59 -4.72 -24.03 10.66
C ALA A 59 -3.45 -24.82 11.04
N LEU A 60 -3.13 -24.89 12.34
CA LEU A 60 -1.99 -25.68 12.83
C LEU A 60 -2.26 -27.18 12.67
N ALA A 61 -3.48 -27.64 12.97
CA ALA A 61 -3.89 -29.04 12.82
C ALA A 61 -3.85 -29.50 11.35
N GLU A 62 -4.16 -28.60 10.41
CA GLU A 62 -4.03 -28.83 8.97
C GLU A 62 -2.58 -28.72 8.44
N GLY A 63 -1.62 -28.38 9.30
CA GLY A 63 -0.22 -28.23 8.90
C GLY A 63 0.05 -26.99 8.04
N LEU A 64 -0.82 -25.97 8.09
CA LEU A 64 -0.61 -24.71 7.38
C LEU A 64 0.48 -23.88 8.04
N SER A 65 1.26 -23.18 7.22
CA SER A 65 2.24 -22.20 7.70
C SER A 65 1.74 -20.77 7.51
N ALA A 66 2.20 -19.85 8.36
CA ALA A 66 1.91 -18.43 8.21
C ALA A 66 2.40 -17.87 6.88
N ARG A 67 3.51 -18.42 6.36
CA ARG A 67 4.00 -18.12 5.01
C ARG A 67 3.01 -18.55 3.93
N ALA A 68 2.51 -19.78 3.98
CA ALA A 68 1.55 -20.28 2.99
C ALA A 68 0.24 -19.46 2.99
N ILE A 69 -0.23 -19.04 4.16
CA ILE A 69 -1.39 -18.15 4.28
C ILE A 69 -1.09 -16.76 3.71
N ALA A 70 0.06 -16.16 4.06
CA ALA A 70 0.48 -14.87 3.51
C ALA A 70 0.61 -14.89 1.99
N GLU A 71 1.14 -15.97 1.41
CA GLU A 71 1.21 -16.18 -0.04
C GLU A 71 -0.17 -16.22 -0.70
N ARG A 72 -1.13 -16.92 -0.08
CA ARG A 72 -2.52 -16.97 -0.57
C ARG A 72 -3.17 -15.58 -0.52
N VAL A 73 -3.00 -14.85 0.59
CA VAL A 73 -3.49 -13.47 0.73
C VAL A 73 -2.88 -12.55 -0.32
N LEU A 74 -1.56 -12.63 -0.54
CA LEU A 74 -0.88 -11.79 -1.51
C LEU A 74 -1.37 -12.07 -2.94
N ARG A 75 -1.52 -13.35 -3.32
CA ARG A 75 -2.07 -13.74 -4.63
C ARG A 75 -3.53 -13.30 -4.82
N GLY A 76 -4.32 -13.31 -3.75
CA GLY A 76 -5.73 -12.90 -3.77
C GLY A 76 -5.96 -11.40 -3.73
N THR A 77 -4.90 -10.61 -3.47
CA THR A 77 -5.01 -9.14 -3.35
C THR A 77 -4.61 -8.50 -4.69
N PRO A 78 -5.54 -7.85 -5.42
CA PRO A 78 -5.20 -7.18 -6.66
C PRO A 78 -4.31 -5.97 -6.40
N ALA A 79 -3.37 -5.71 -7.31
CA ALA A 79 -2.54 -4.52 -7.25
C ALA A 79 -3.43 -3.25 -7.27
N PRO A 80 -3.11 -2.24 -6.46
CA PRO A 80 -3.85 -0.98 -6.47
C PRO A 80 -3.68 -0.30 -7.83
N ARG A 81 -4.79 0.13 -8.42
CA ARG A 81 -4.76 0.99 -9.60
C ARG A 81 -4.39 2.39 -9.13
N VAL A 82 -3.19 2.85 -9.47
CA VAL A 82 -2.79 4.23 -9.26
C VAL A 82 -3.61 5.07 -10.24
N ALA A 83 -4.68 5.69 -9.76
CA ALA A 83 -5.31 6.78 -10.49
C ALA A 83 -4.23 7.86 -10.68
N PRO A 84 -4.08 8.47 -11.86
CA PRO A 84 -3.24 9.65 -11.99
C PRO A 84 -3.64 10.61 -10.87
N ARG A 85 -2.65 11.16 -10.14
CA ARG A 85 -2.96 12.33 -9.30
C ARG A 85 -3.70 13.29 -10.21
N GLN A 86 -4.90 13.70 -9.85
CA GLN A 86 -5.56 14.79 -10.53
C GLN A 86 -4.70 16.03 -10.30
N GLN A 87 -3.71 16.23 -11.17
CA GLN A 87 -3.00 17.48 -11.34
C GLN A 87 -3.98 18.37 -12.08
N GLY A 88 -4.91 18.95 -11.33
CA GLY A 88 -6.03 19.70 -11.87
C GLY A 88 -6.70 20.49 -10.78
N TYR A 89 -5.96 21.40 -10.15
CA TYR A 89 -6.63 22.54 -9.55
C TYR A 89 -7.03 23.45 -10.72
N PRO A 90 -8.32 23.76 -10.94
CA PRO A 90 -8.79 24.56 -12.08
C PRO A 90 -8.49 26.05 -11.85
N GLY A 91 -7.23 26.36 -11.59
CA GLY A 91 -6.73 27.71 -11.57
C GLY A 91 -5.23 27.75 -11.40
N HIS A 92 -4.66 28.86 -11.87
CA HIS A 92 -3.24 29.09 -11.90
C HIS A 92 -2.92 30.33 -11.07
N TRP A 93 -1.74 30.33 -10.46
CA TRP A 93 -1.21 31.47 -9.72
C TRP A 93 -0.40 32.34 -10.67
N THR A 94 -0.69 33.63 -10.68
CA THR A 94 0.09 34.65 -11.39
C THR A 94 0.60 35.67 -10.39
N THR A 95 1.52 36.53 -10.82
CA THR A 95 1.93 37.70 -10.06
C THR A 95 1.26 38.92 -10.66
N ASN A 96 0.47 39.62 -9.86
CA ASN A 96 -0.12 40.89 -10.25
C ASN A 96 0.99 41.94 -10.53
N PRO A 97 0.77 42.97 -11.37
CA PRO A 97 1.69 44.11 -11.51
C PRO A 97 2.15 44.76 -10.18
N HIS A 98 1.43 44.57 -9.07
CA HIS A 98 1.84 45.02 -7.74
C HIS A 98 2.73 44.03 -6.95
N GLY A 99 3.11 42.89 -7.55
CA GLY A 99 4.02 41.91 -6.94
C GLY A 99 3.36 40.92 -5.98
N PHE A 100 2.03 40.91 -5.86
CA PHE A 100 1.30 39.98 -5.00
C PHE A 100 0.83 38.73 -5.79
N PRO A 101 0.84 37.54 -5.16
CA PRO A 101 0.30 36.33 -5.77
C PRO A 101 -1.22 36.44 -5.94
N GLU A 102 -1.70 36.18 -7.15
CA GLU A 102 -3.11 36.26 -7.54
C GLU A 102 -3.58 34.91 -8.12
N TYR A 103 -4.76 34.44 -7.71
CA TYR A 103 -5.34 33.19 -8.16
C TYR A 103 -6.38 33.45 -9.25
N HIS A 104 -6.22 32.80 -10.42
CA HIS A 104 -7.24 32.81 -11.47
C HIS A 104 -7.91 31.44 -11.57
N GLY A 105 -9.09 31.31 -10.96
CA GLY A 105 -9.98 30.17 -11.16
C GLY A 105 -10.82 30.36 -12.43
N GLN A 106 -11.07 29.29 -13.19
CA GLN A 106 -12.06 29.38 -14.27
C GLN A 106 -13.46 29.50 -13.67
N GLU A 107 -14.12 30.65 -13.85
CA GLU A 107 -15.54 30.80 -13.56
C GLU A 107 -16.32 29.86 -14.48
N THR A 108 -16.95 28.84 -13.89
CA THR A 108 -17.92 28.01 -14.61
C THR A 108 -19.15 28.89 -14.86
N SER A 109 -19.19 29.55 -16.03
CA SER A 109 -20.41 30.18 -16.51
C SER A 109 -21.45 29.08 -16.77
N GLY A 110 -22.60 29.20 -16.11
CA GLY A 110 -23.72 28.26 -16.20
C GLY A 110 -24.43 28.25 -17.54
#